data_AF-G7WKP5-F1
#
_entry.id   AF-G7WKP5-F1
#
_cell.length_a   1.000
_cell.length_b   1.000
_cell.length_c   1.000
_cell.angle_alpha   90.00
_cell.angle_beta   90.00
_cell.angle_gamma   90.00
#
_symmetry.space_group_name_H-M   'P 1'
#
loop_
_entity.id
_entity.type
_entity.pdbx_description
1 polymer ?
#
loop_
_entity_poly.entity_id
_entity_poly.type
_entity_poly.pdbx_seq_one_letter_code
_entity_poly.pdbx_strand_id
1 'polypeptide(L)'
;MAMKWRLFGILAIALAAMATASVSASATASEIPNLVGLWSGVGNGYGDEGGYVSDEDSDILTMNVTEQRGRIFNGVVTYTEDGVEMTEEFAGVIALDNTTFYIAEFGSGYDVGTIVSEDEVELLYLQDGEGGGVFIDTLRRVVE
;
A
#
# COMPACT_ATOMS: atom_id res chain seq x y z
N MET A 1 67.67 -51.31 -35.21
CA MET A 1 66.49 -52.13 -34.88
C MET A 1 65.86 -51.47 -33.65
N ALA A 2 64.94 -50.53 -33.83
CA ALA A 2 63.46 -50.67 -33.73
C ALA A 2 62.98 -50.74 -32.26
N MET A 3 61.89 -50.15 -31.76
CA MET A 3 60.92 -49.11 -32.15
C MET A 3 60.00 -48.86 -30.92
N LYS A 4 59.68 -47.59 -30.62
CA LYS A 4 58.48 -46.99 -29.97
C LYS A 4 57.50 -47.80 -29.07
N TRP A 5 57.08 -47.19 -27.95
CA TRP A 5 55.68 -46.73 -27.63
C TRP A 5 55.66 -45.95 -26.28
N ARG A 6 55.28 -44.66 -26.22
CA ARG A 6 53.94 -44.06 -25.87
C ARG A 6 53.34 -44.64 -24.56
N LEU A 7 52.84 -43.90 -23.56
CA LEU A 7 51.86 -42.81 -23.55
C LEU A 7 51.83 -42.09 -22.17
N PHE A 8 51.58 -40.78 -22.22
CA PHE A 8 50.64 -39.96 -21.41
C PHE A 8 50.63 -39.96 -19.87
N GLY A 9 50.68 -38.74 -19.32
CA GLY A 9 50.22 -38.41 -17.97
C GLY A 9 50.24 -36.91 -17.71
N ILE A 10 49.51 -36.12 -18.51
CA ILE A 10 49.26 -34.70 -18.21
C ILE A 10 48.25 -34.66 -17.06
N LEU A 11 48.69 -34.37 -15.84
CA LEU A 11 47.78 -34.00 -14.75
C LEU A 11 47.67 -32.47 -14.72
N ALA A 12 46.86 -31.93 -15.63
CA ALA A 12 46.41 -30.55 -15.56
C ALA A 12 45.26 -30.49 -14.55
N ILE A 13 45.54 -30.03 -13.33
CA ILE A 13 44.52 -29.68 -12.36
C ILE A 13 43.85 -28.40 -12.85
N ALA A 14 42.70 -28.54 -13.52
CA ALA A 14 41.87 -27.41 -13.89
C ALA A 14 41.15 -26.90 -12.64
N LEU A 15 41.68 -25.83 -12.05
CA LEU A 15 41.01 -25.07 -11.00
C LEU A 15 39.90 -24.23 -11.66
N ALA A 16 38.68 -24.77 -11.71
CA ALA A 16 37.51 -24.02 -12.14
C ALA A 16 37.12 -23.01 -11.03
N ALA A 17 37.62 -21.79 -11.12
CA ALA A 17 37.09 -20.66 -10.35
C ALA A 17 35.72 -20.30 -10.93
N MET A 18 34.66 -20.88 -10.34
CA MET A 18 33.28 -20.55 -10.67
C MET A 18 32.98 -19.17 -10.06
N ALA A 19 33.22 -18.11 -10.84
CA ALA A 19 32.84 -16.76 -10.48
C ALA A 19 31.30 -16.70 -10.44
N THR A 20 30.74 -16.71 -9.23
CA THR A 20 29.33 -16.37 -9.02
C THR A 20 29.17 -14.89 -9.32
N ALA A 21 28.77 -14.55 -10.53
CA ALA A 21 28.28 -13.23 -10.85
C ALA A 21 26.96 -13.04 -10.07
N SER A 22 27.03 -12.35 -8.94
CA SER A 22 25.86 -11.83 -8.25
C SER A 22 25.19 -10.82 -9.18
N VAL A 23 24.11 -11.24 -9.83
CA VAL A 23 23.19 -10.30 -10.49
C VAL A 23 22.55 -9.50 -9.36
N SER A 24 23.10 -8.32 -9.09
CA SER A 24 22.39 -7.31 -8.32
C SER A 24 21.21 -6.88 -9.18
N ALA A 25 20.01 -7.39 -8.86
CA ALA A 25 18.78 -6.82 -9.38
C ALA A 25 18.78 -5.34 -8.95
N SER A 26 19.01 -4.44 -9.91
CA SER A 26 18.76 -3.03 -9.68
C SER A 26 17.26 -2.89 -9.55
N ALA A 27 16.75 -2.92 -8.32
CA ALA A 27 15.40 -2.48 -8.05
C ALA A 27 15.31 -1.04 -8.56
N THR A 28 14.65 -0.84 -9.69
CA THR A 28 14.20 0.48 -10.08
C THR A 28 13.35 0.96 -8.91
N ALA A 29 13.81 2.00 -8.19
CA ALA A 29 13.00 2.62 -7.16
C ALA A 29 11.66 2.95 -7.81
N SER A 30 10.58 2.31 -7.33
CA SER A 30 9.24 2.69 -7.76
C SER A 30 9.09 4.18 -7.46
N GLU A 31 8.58 4.94 -8.43
CA GLU A 31 8.26 6.33 -8.19
C GLU A 31 7.22 6.40 -7.06
N ILE A 32 7.36 7.38 -6.15
CA ILE A 32 6.41 7.56 -5.06
C ILE A 32 5.04 7.88 -5.70
N PRO A 33 3.98 7.09 -5.44
CA PRO A 33 2.67 7.31 -6.04
C PRO A 33 2.10 8.66 -5.65
N ASN A 34 1.34 9.28 -6.56
CA ASN A 34 0.64 10.53 -6.29
C ASN A 34 -0.80 10.26 -5.85
N LEU A 35 -1.09 10.53 -4.58
CA LEU A 35 -2.42 10.37 -3.99
C LEU A 35 -3.25 11.65 -4.06
N VAL A 36 -2.69 12.80 -4.47
CA VAL A 36 -3.43 14.07 -4.59
C VAL A 36 -4.66 13.88 -5.47
N GLY A 37 -5.81 14.35 -4.98
CA GLY A 37 -7.10 14.25 -5.67
C GLY A 37 -8.23 13.81 -4.75
N LEU A 38 -9.42 13.76 -5.35
CA LEU A 38 -10.65 13.32 -4.71
C LEU A 38 -10.87 11.83 -4.95
N TRP A 39 -11.18 11.12 -3.87
CA TRP A 39 -11.46 9.69 -3.84
C TRP A 39 -12.81 9.46 -3.18
N SER A 40 -13.61 8.55 -3.70
CA SER A 40 -14.94 8.28 -3.17
C SER A 40 -15.30 6.81 -3.31
N GLY A 41 -16.06 6.29 -2.34
CA GLY A 41 -16.45 4.91 -2.31
C GLY A 41 -17.35 4.59 -1.13
N VAL A 42 -17.48 3.29 -0.88
CA VAL A 42 -18.31 2.69 0.15
C VAL A 42 -17.56 1.50 0.75
N GLY A 43 -18.06 0.98 1.86
CA GLY A 43 -17.42 -0.11 2.57
C GLY A 43 -18.34 -0.84 3.54
N ASN A 44 -17.81 -1.89 4.13
CA ASN A 44 -18.47 -2.66 5.18
C ASN A 44 -17.66 -2.63 6.46
N GLY A 45 -18.32 -2.92 7.57
CA GLY A 45 -17.66 -2.83 8.85
C GLY A 45 -18.43 -3.41 10.01
N TYR A 46 -17.90 -3.12 11.20
CA TYR A 46 -18.52 -3.42 12.47
C TYR A 46 -18.23 -2.27 13.45
N GLY A 47 -19.28 -1.65 13.99
CA GLY A 47 -19.20 -0.65 15.06
C GLY A 47 -19.79 -1.16 16.37
N ASP A 48 -19.37 -0.59 17.50
CA ASP A 48 -19.83 -0.94 18.84
C ASP A 48 -21.32 -0.60 19.09
N GLU A 49 -21.82 0.50 18.52
CA GLU A 49 -23.22 0.93 18.66
C GLU A 49 -24.16 0.26 17.65
N GLY A 50 -23.69 0.01 16.42
CA GLY A 50 -24.52 -0.43 15.29
C GLY A 50 -24.36 -1.90 14.88
N GLY A 51 -23.28 -2.58 15.29
CA GLY A 51 -22.94 -3.92 14.81
C GLY A 51 -22.46 -3.93 13.35
N TYR A 52 -22.81 -4.98 12.61
CA TYR A 52 -22.36 -5.17 11.23
C TYR A 52 -23.08 -4.21 10.26
N VAL A 53 -22.31 -3.56 9.39
CA VAL A 53 -22.77 -2.71 8.28
C VAL A 53 -22.29 -3.31 6.96
N SER A 54 -23.15 -3.36 5.94
CA SER A 54 -22.76 -3.79 4.59
C SER A 54 -22.55 -2.61 3.65
N ASP A 55 -21.85 -2.84 2.54
CA ASP A 55 -21.59 -1.82 1.52
C ASP A 55 -22.90 -1.16 1.02
N GLU A 56 -23.99 -1.93 0.89
CA GLU A 56 -25.28 -1.40 0.42
C GLU A 56 -25.98 -0.47 1.42
N ASP A 57 -25.66 -0.62 2.71
CA ASP A 57 -26.20 0.16 3.81
C ASP A 57 -25.24 1.28 4.26
N SER A 58 -24.03 1.32 3.69
CA SER A 58 -23.02 2.33 4.01
C SER A 58 -23.23 3.64 3.24
N ASP A 59 -22.99 4.75 3.91
CA ASP A 59 -22.94 6.05 3.27
C ASP A 59 -21.62 6.23 2.49
N ILE A 60 -21.63 7.16 1.53
CA ILE A 60 -20.45 7.45 0.73
C ILE A 60 -19.36 8.06 1.60
N LEU A 61 -18.20 7.41 1.64
CA LEU A 61 -16.95 7.96 2.16
C LEU A 61 -16.25 8.74 1.04
N THR A 62 -15.76 9.93 1.38
CA THR A 62 -14.95 10.74 0.46
C THR A 62 -13.64 11.13 1.13
N MET A 63 -12.52 10.85 0.48
CA MET A 63 -11.18 11.26 0.91
C MET A 63 -10.63 12.26 -0.11
N ASN A 64 -10.30 13.47 0.32
CA ASN A 64 -9.69 14.48 -0.52
C ASN A 64 -8.25 14.76 -0.07
N VAL A 65 -7.28 14.25 -0.82
CA VAL A 65 -5.86 14.52 -0.57
C VAL A 65 -5.49 15.84 -1.22
N THR A 66 -5.27 16.87 -0.40
CA THR A 66 -5.05 18.25 -0.87
C THR A 66 -3.59 18.57 -1.15
N GLU A 67 -2.67 17.95 -0.41
CA GLU A 67 -1.24 18.19 -0.57
C GLU A 67 -0.44 16.91 -0.32
N GLN A 68 0.59 16.69 -1.16
CA GLN A 68 1.56 15.63 -0.97
C GLN A 68 2.99 16.15 -1.21
N ARG A 69 3.89 15.86 -0.26
CA ARG A 69 5.32 16.17 -0.35
C ARG A 69 6.14 14.90 -0.14
N GLY A 70 6.54 14.28 -1.25
CA GLY A 70 7.17 12.97 -1.22
C GLY A 70 6.21 11.93 -0.65
N ARG A 71 6.59 11.29 0.45
CA ARG A 71 5.80 10.23 1.10
C ARG A 71 4.86 10.74 2.20
N ILE A 72 4.80 12.04 2.46
CA ILE A 72 3.90 12.64 3.45
C ILE A 72 2.79 13.39 2.71
N PHE A 73 1.54 13.20 3.11
CA PHE A 73 0.38 13.87 2.54
C PHE A 73 -0.62 14.29 3.62
N ASN A 74 -1.55 15.17 3.28
CA ASN A 74 -2.64 15.60 4.14
C ASN A 74 -3.91 15.84 3.32
N GLY A 75 -5.04 15.91 4.00
CA GLY A 75 -6.33 16.08 3.38
C GLY A 75 -7.48 16.11 4.37
N VAL A 76 -8.67 15.89 3.84
CA VAL A 76 -9.89 15.74 4.62
C VAL A 76 -10.62 14.47 4.21
N VAL A 77 -11.24 13.83 5.20
CA VAL A 77 -12.21 12.76 4.99
C VAL A 77 -13.61 13.28 5.31
N THR A 78 -14.60 12.87 4.54
CA THR A 78 -16.00 13.25 4.71
C THR A 78 -16.85 11.99 4.67
N TYR A 79 -17.69 11.82 5.68
CA TYR A 79 -18.60 10.69 5.83
C TYR A 79 -19.93 11.17 6.42
N THR A 80 -20.94 10.30 6.45
CA THR A 80 -22.22 10.62 7.09
C THR A 80 -22.37 9.82 8.37
N GLU A 81 -22.78 10.51 9.43
CA GLU A 81 -23.10 9.92 10.74
C GLU A 81 -24.48 10.43 11.14
N ASP A 82 -25.42 9.51 11.39
CA ASP A 82 -26.82 9.84 11.73
C ASP A 82 -27.50 10.84 10.75
N GLY A 83 -27.14 10.78 9.47
CA GLY A 83 -27.67 11.66 8.42
C GLY A 83 -27.07 13.07 8.41
N VAL A 84 -26.00 13.30 9.19
CA VAL A 84 -25.22 14.55 9.22
C VAL A 84 -23.88 14.30 8.56
N GLU A 85 -23.50 15.20 7.64
CA GLU A 85 -22.17 15.18 7.03
C GLU A 85 -21.12 15.59 8.06
N MET A 86 -20.17 14.70 8.29
CA MET A 86 -19.01 14.88 9.15
C MET A 86 -17.78 15.11 8.27
N THR A 87 -16.85 15.93 8.72
CA THR A 87 -15.58 16.14 8.00
C THR A 87 -14.44 16.25 9.00
N GLU A 88 -13.40 15.46 8.77
CA GLU A 88 -12.21 15.42 9.60
C GLU A 88 -10.95 15.69 8.77
N GLU A 89 -10.01 16.42 9.37
CA GLU A 89 -8.68 16.59 8.80
C GLU A 89 -7.82 15.37 9.12
N PHE A 90 -6.88 15.05 8.23
CA PHE A 90 -5.94 13.96 8.47
C PHE A 90 -4.52 14.27 7.98
N ALA A 91 -3.56 13.50 8.49
CA ALA A 91 -2.21 13.41 7.93
C ALA A 91 -1.87 11.96 7.61
N GLY A 92 -1.22 11.74 6.45
CA GLY A 92 -0.89 10.41 5.97
C GLY A 92 0.58 10.24 5.58
N VAL A 93 1.02 8.98 5.58
CA VAL A 93 2.37 8.58 5.15
C VAL A 93 2.34 7.34 4.27
N ILE A 94 2.97 7.40 3.10
CA ILE A 94 3.18 6.25 2.21
C ILE A 94 4.36 5.44 2.74
N ALA A 95 4.25 4.12 2.83
CA ALA A 95 5.28 3.17 3.28
C ALA A 95 6.40 2.98 2.24
N LEU A 96 7.46 2.25 2.61
CA LEU A 96 8.68 2.11 1.78
C LEU A 96 8.45 1.24 0.53
N ASP A 97 7.39 0.43 0.56
CA ASP A 97 6.96 -0.39 -0.55
C ASP A 97 6.22 0.40 -1.63
N ASN A 98 5.91 1.69 -1.40
CA ASN A 98 5.12 2.54 -2.27
C ASN A 98 3.72 1.99 -2.60
N THR A 99 3.21 1.08 -1.78
CA THR A 99 1.89 0.47 -1.97
C THR A 99 1.03 0.57 -0.72
N THR A 100 1.62 0.53 0.47
CA THR A 100 0.91 0.73 1.72
C THR A 100 1.00 2.19 2.13
N PHE A 101 -0.04 2.72 2.76
CA PHE A 101 -0.01 4.01 3.45
C PHE A 101 -0.74 3.93 4.78
N TYR A 102 -0.52 4.93 5.62
CA TYR A 102 -1.16 5.06 6.92
C TYR A 102 -1.75 6.44 7.05
N ILE A 103 -2.93 6.57 7.64
CA ILE A 103 -3.58 7.84 7.92
C ILE A 103 -3.82 7.94 9.43
N ALA A 104 -3.50 9.11 9.98
CA ALA A 104 -3.99 9.53 11.29
C ALA A 104 -5.07 10.58 11.05
N GLU A 105 -6.32 10.20 11.32
CA GLU A 105 -7.44 11.12 11.36
C GLU A 105 -7.40 11.90 12.67
N PHE A 106 -7.66 13.20 12.61
CA PHE A 106 -7.48 14.07 13.77
C PHE A 106 -8.66 14.08 14.74
N GLY A 107 -9.85 13.60 14.32
CA GLY A 107 -10.97 13.39 15.23
C GLY A 107 -10.86 12.03 15.93
N SER A 108 -10.89 10.94 15.18
CA SER A 108 -10.71 9.59 15.74
C SER A 108 -10.17 8.55 14.77
N GLY A 109 -9.51 7.54 15.31
CA GLY A 109 -9.11 6.37 14.53
C GLY A 109 -7.89 6.59 13.63
N TYR A 110 -7.62 5.57 12.83
CA TYR A 110 -6.49 5.50 11.92
C TYR A 110 -6.79 4.52 10.79
N ASP A 111 -6.24 4.79 9.61
CA ASP A 111 -6.34 3.89 8.47
C ASP A 111 -5.03 3.18 8.18
N VAL A 112 -5.15 1.92 7.80
CA VAL A 112 -4.14 1.22 7.01
C VAL A 112 -4.63 1.15 5.58
N GLY A 113 -4.00 1.93 4.70
CA GLY A 113 -4.36 2.03 3.30
C GLY A 113 -3.51 1.17 2.37
N THR A 114 -4.11 0.66 1.30
CA THR A 114 -3.43 -0.05 0.21
C THR A 114 -3.75 0.61 -1.13
N ILE A 115 -2.73 0.95 -1.90
CA ILE A 115 -2.84 1.41 -3.29
C ILE A 115 -3.03 0.18 -4.17
N VAL A 116 -4.25 -0.05 -4.62
CA VAL A 116 -4.61 -1.20 -5.48
C VAL A 116 -4.26 -0.89 -6.94
N SER A 117 -4.51 0.35 -7.38
CA SER A 117 -4.13 0.86 -8.70
C SER A 117 -3.97 2.39 -8.67
N GLU A 118 -3.70 3.02 -9.81
CA GLU A 118 -3.63 4.49 -9.92
C GLU A 118 -4.95 5.20 -9.53
N ASP A 119 -6.07 4.49 -9.69
CA ASP A 119 -7.44 4.99 -9.51
C ASP A 119 -8.24 4.25 -8.43
N GLU A 120 -7.60 3.38 -7.65
CA GLU A 120 -8.26 2.59 -6.60
C GLU A 120 -7.37 2.40 -5.37
N VAL A 121 -7.93 2.68 -4.20
CA VAL A 121 -7.31 2.42 -2.90
C VAL A 121 -8.30 1.66 -1.99
N GLU A 122 -7.78 0.84 -1.09
CA GLU A 122 -8.53 0.25 0.02
C GLU A 122 -8.08 0.93 1.32
N LEU A 123 -9.02 1.30 2.19
CA LEU A 123 -8.76 1.78 3.55
C LEU A 123 -9.27 0.76 4.55
N LEU A 124 -8.45 0.46 5.55
CA LEU A 124 -8.85 -0.29 6.73
C LEU A 124 -8.90 0.67 7.91
N TYR A 125 -10.07 1.24 8.17
CA TYR A 125 -10.29 2.12 9.30
C TYR A 125 -10.34 1.31 10.60
N LEU A 126 -9.68 1.83 11.63
CA LEU A 126 -9.55 1.21 12.93
C LEU A 126 -9.74 2.27 14.02
N GLN A 127 -10.75 2.08 14.87
CA GLN A 127 -11.00 2.89 16.05
C GLN A 127 -11.14 2.02 17.29
N ASP A 128 -10.40 2.35 18.34
CA ASP A 128 -10.52 1.75 19.66
C ASP A 128 -11.25 2.68 20.64
N GLY A 129 -11.78 2.10 21.73
CA GLY A 129 -12.42 2.86 22.80
C GLY A 129 -13.90 3.12 22.55
N GLU A 130 -14.33 4.35 22.83
CA GLU A 130 -15.70 4.82 22.63
C GLU A 130 -15.94 5.08 21.13
N GLY A 131 -17.03 4.53 20.57
CA GLY A 131 -17.26 4.50 19.13
C GLY A 131 -16.37 3.47 18.42
N GLY A 132 -15.90 2.44 19.14
CA GLY A 132 -14.94 1.48 18.62
C GLY A 132 -15.50 0.72 17.42
N GLY A 133 -14.72 0.64 16.35
CA GLY A 133 -15.19 0.03 15.10
C GLY A 133 -14.08 -0.22 14.10
N VAL A 134 -14.42 -1.01 13.08
CA VAL A 134 -13.55 -1.30 11.95
C VAL A 134 -14.34 -1.25 10.65
N PHE A 135 -13.75 -0.67 9.60
CA PHE A 135 -14.36 -0.60 8.27
C PHE A 135 -13.33 -0.94 7.19
N ILE A 136 -13.81 -1.50 6.09
CA ILE A 136 -13.05 -1.79 4.88
C ILE A 136 -13.70 -0.99 3.74
N ASP A 137 -13.05 0.08 3.32
CA ASP A 137 -13.56 0.99 2.31
C ASP A 137 -12.78 0.86 1.01
N THR A 138 -13.48 0.67 -0.11
CA THR A 138 -12.86 0.70 -1.44
C THR A 138 -13.15 2.05 -2.09
N LEU A 139 -12.13 2.90 -2.20
CA LEU A 139 -12.27 4.23 -2.78
C LEU A 139 -11.70 4.27 -4.21
N ARG A 140 -12.44 4.94 -5.08
CA ARG A 140 -12.04 5.19 -6.46
C ARG A 140 -11.79 6.66 -6.68
N ARG A 141 -10.81 6.98 -7.52
CA ARG A 141 -10.53 8.36 -7.91
C ARG A 141 -11.74 8.93 -8.65
N VAL A 142 -12.19 10.11 -8.24
CA VAL A 142 -13.26 10.85 -8.92
C VAL A 142 -12.64 11.55 -10.13
N VAL A 143 -13.06 11.15 -11.33
CA VAL A 143 -12.62 11.78 -12.58
C VAL A 143 -13.46 13.03 -12.82
N GLU A 144 -12.81 14.18 -12.99
CA GLU A 144 -13.45 15.42 -13.48
C GLU A 144 -13.83 15.34 -14.96
#